data_AF-A0A357FKI6-F1
#
_entry.id   AF-A0A357FKI6-F1
#
_cell.length_a   1.000
_cell.length_b   1.000
_cell.length_c   1.000
_cell.angle_alpha   90.00
_cell.angle_beta   90.00
_cell.angle_gamma   90.00
#
_symmetry.space_group_name_H-M   'P 1'
#
loop_
_entity.id
_entity.type
_entity.pdbx_description
1 polymer ?
#
loop_
_entity_poly.entity_id
_entity_poly.type
_entity_poly.pdbx_seq_one_letter_code
_entity_poly.pdbx_strand_id
1 'polypeptide(L)'
;MKSRQVGYVLIALIVIGLAGLIYRIILGGSDEFVLEGMLPINEQIISQVDITTNDGVKSELIKVNDSYWEVSDNEIFLPKLQAFWKLVDFVPGAQLVARKSKHHQLLGVDEENSTKVSFFVGPSMQEQIHIGKWVDEVRLCYVRKSGRDEVYSIPCPENGIFSSDPDSWRNPIVIAIPPTDIESFDFIYPDSNENFSLNRTPENDWMVLNSRSEIEGPANLQNISMLLSFMQFMPATGFENDIIAKSLDFDAPDGSIRVNTVEESNSPTTRLKLIKKDDRSYYVKIPSQSTVFLIGYIPETPVLLGDFLLMKKSDILVSD
;
A
#
# COMPACT_ATOMS: atom_id res chain seq x y z
N MET A 1 -2.07 1.91 -78.83
CA MET A 1 -3.35 1.94 -78.07
C MET A 1 -3.97 3.32 -78.24
N LYS A 2 -5.27 3.40 -78.58
CA LYS A 2 -5.93 4.69 -78.87
C LYS A 2 -5.98 5.54 -77.59
N SER A 3 -5.54 6.80 -77.67
CA SER A 3 -5.43 7.76 -76.55
C SER A 3 -6.64 7.80 -75.61
N ARG A 4 -7.84 7.46 -76.08
CA ARG A 4 -9.07 7.36 -75.28
C ARG A 4 -9.09 6.18 -74.31
N GLN A 5 -8.55 5.03 -74.69
CA GLN A 5 -8.49 3.84 -73.81
C GLN A 5 -7.52 4.06 -72.64
N VAL A 6 -6.42 4.78 -72.86
CA VAL A 6 -5.49 5.16 -71.80
C VAL A 6 -6.16 6.10 -70.80
N GLY A 7 -6.96 7.06 -71.28
CA GLY A 7 -7.74 7.96 -70.41
C GLY A 7 -8.74 7.23 -69.51
N TYR A 8 -9.48 6.25 -70.04
CA TYR A 8 -10.43 5.47 -69.24
C TYR A 8 -9.75 4.60 -68.18
N VAL A 9 -8.60 3.99 -68.52
CA VAL A 9 -7.81 3.20 -67.55
C VAL A 9 -7.27 4.10 -66.43
N LEU A 10 -6.81 5.30 -66.76
CA LEU A 10 -6.30 6.24 -65.76
C LEU A 10 -7.40 6.70 -64.80
N ILE A 11 -8.59 7.02 -65.32
CA ILE A 11 -9.75 7.40 -64.49
C ILE A 11 -10.17 6.25 -63.58
N ALA A 12 -10.22 5.01 -64.09
CA ALA A 12 -10.58 3.85 -63.28
C ALA A 12 -9.59 3.62 -62.13
N LEU A 13 -8.28 3.78 -62.37
CA LEU A 13 -7.25 3.66 -61.34
C LEU A 13 -7.36 4.76 -60.28
N ILE A 14 -7.67 6.00 -60.68
CA ILE A 14 -7.89 7.12 -59.75
C ILE A 14 -9.11 6.86 -58.87
N VAL A 15 -10.21 6.38 -59.44
CA VAL A 15 -11.44 6.08 -58.70
C VAL A 15 -11.23 4.92 -57.73
N ILE A 16 -10.52 3.87 -58.14
CA ILE A 16 -10.17 2.74 -57.25
C ILE A 16 -9.25 3.21 -56.12
N GLY A 17 -8.27 4.07 -56.42
CA GLY A 17 -7.39 4.67 -55.43
C GLY A 17 -8.15 5.51 -54.40
N LEU A 18 -9.05 6.38 -54.85
CA LEU A 18 -9.90 7.20 -53.98
C LEU A 18 -10.88 6.36 -53.16
N ALA A 19 -11.50 5.34 -53.76
CA ALA A 19 -12.38 4.42 -53.05
C ALA A 19 -11.62 3.65 -51.96
N GLY A 20 -10.38 3.21 -52.23
CA GLY A 20 -9.52 2.58 -51.24
C GLY A 20 -9.12 3.52 -50.09
N LEU A 21 -8.89 4.80 -50.39
CA LEU A 21 -8.55 5.83 -49.41
C LEU A 21 -9.75 6.17 -48.50
N ILE A 22 -10.93 6.33 -49.10
CA ILE A 22 -12.19 6.56 -48.38
C ILE A 22 -12.55 5.32 -47.53
N TYR A 23 -12.38 4.11 -48.07
CA TYR A 23 -12.58 2.87 -47.33
C TYR A 23 -11.65 2.78 -46.12
N ARG A 24 -10.37 3.17 -46.27
CA ARG A 24 -9.40 3.21 -45.18
C ARG A 24 -9.77 4.24 -44.11
N ILE A 25 -10.29 5.41 -44.48
CA ILE A 25 -10.70 6.46 -43.53
C ILE A 25 -11.97 6.07 -42.77
N ILE A 26 -12.91 5.37 -43.40
CA ILE A 26 -14.20 5.02 -42.80
C ILE A 26 -14.11 3.73 -41.96
N LEU A 27 -13.28 2.75 -42.35
CA LEU A 27 -13.15 1.46 -41.66
C LEU A 27 -11.83 1.29 -40.88
N GLY A 28 -10.84 2.14 -41.12
CA GLY A 28 -9.70 2.28 -40.23
C GLY A 28 -10.16 3.04 -38.99
N GLY A 29 -10.52 2.31 -37.94
CA GLY A 29 -10.76 2.90 -36.61
C GLY A 29 -9.62 3.83 -36.21
N SER A 30 -9.92 4.84 -35.39
CA SER A 30 -9.03 5.95 -35.06
C SER A 30 -7.56 5.52 -34.93
N ASP A 31 -6.67 6.19 -35.66
CA ASP A 31 -5.20 6.03 -35.58
C ASP A 31 -4.66 6.54 -34.23
N GLU A 32 -5.44 6.45 -33.15
CA GLU A 32 -5.02 6.77 -31.80
C GLU A 32 -4.00 5.72 -31.37
N PHE A 33 -2.72 6.09 -31.45
CA PHE A 33 -1.60 5.34 -30.87
C PHE A 33 -1.49 5.56 -29.35
N VAL A 34 -2.30 6.47 -28.84
CA VAL A 34 -2.26 7.02 -27.49
C VAL A 34 -3.69 7.11 -26.98
N LEU A 35 -3.91 6.79 -25.70
CA LEU A 35 -5.24 6.90 -25.09
C LEU A 35 -5.65 8.37 -24.95
N GLU A 36 -6.67 8.76 -25.73
CA GLU A 36 -7.30 10.09 -25.71
C GLU A 36 -8.80 10.00 -25.33
N GLY A 37 -9.46 11.16 -25.19
CA GLY A 37 -10.91 11.21 -24.92
C GLY A 37 -11.32 10.69 -23.53
N MET A 38 -10.41 10.77 -22.55
CA MET A 38 -10.72 10.52 -21.15
C MET A 38 -11.32 11.76 -20.51
N LEU A 39 -12.29 11.56 -19.63
CA LEU A 39 -12.70 12.60 -18.70
C LEU A 39 -11.59 12.83 -17.65
N PRO A 40 -11.48 14.03 -17.05
CA PRO A 40 -10.45 14.29 -16.04
C PRO A 40 -10.58 13.35 -14.84
N ILE A 41 -9.49 12.64 -14.49
CA ILE A 41 -9.42 11.67 -13.39
C ILE A 41 -8.23 11.94 -12.45
N ASN A 42 -8.14 13.15 -11.90
CA ASN A 42 -7.08 13.55 -10.96
C ASN A 42 -7.60 13.72 -9.52
N GLU A 43 -6.67 13.72 -8.57
CA GLU A 43 -6.96 13.82 -7.13
C GLU A 43 -7.71 15.10 -6.73
N GLN A 44 -7.57 16.19 -7.51
CA GLN A 44 -8.23 17.46 -7.22
C GLN A 44 -9.73 17.42 -7.52
N ILE A 45 -10.15 16.60 -8.50
CA ILE A 45 -11.54 16.54 -8.98
C ILE A 45 -12.27 15.32 -8.42
N ILE A 46 -11.57 14.18 -8.32
CA ILE A 46 -12.17 12.93 -7.89
C ILE A 46 -12.41 12.94 -6.38
N SER A 47 -13.63 12.62 -5.96
CA SER A 47 -14.02 12.52 -4.56
C SER A 47 -14.00 11.09 -4.04
N GLN A 48 -14.05 10.11 -4.94
CA GLN A 48 -14.06 8.69 -4.57
C GLN A 48 -13.48 7.81 -5.68
N VAL A 49 -12.78 6.75 -5.27
CA VAL A 49 -12.28 5.70 -6.15
C VAL A 49 -12.76 4.35 -5.63
N ASP A 50 -13.51 3.62 -6.46
CA ASP A 50 -13.87 2.24 -6.19
C ASP A 50 -12.97 1.30 -6.98
N ILE A 51 -12.33 0.36 -6.28
CA ILE A 51 -11.47 -0.66 -6.87
C ILE A 51 -12.08 -2.01 -6.57
N THR A 52 -12.40 -2.78 -7.60
CA THR A 52 -13.13 -4.06 -7.45
C THR A 52 -12.51 -5.13 -8.32
N THR A 53 -12.35 -6.32 -7.75
CA THR A 53 -12.00 -7.55 -8.46
C THR A 53 -13.23 -8.46 -8.55
N ASN A 54 -13.24 -9.39 -9.50
CA ASN A 54 -14.44 -10.21 -9.76
C ASN A 54 -14.71 -11.28 -8.69
N ASP A 55 -13.77 -11.53 -7.79
CA ASP A 55 -13.97 -12.33 -6.57
C ASP A 55 -14.82 -11.60 -5.51
N GLY A 56 -15.23 -10.36 -5.77
CA GLY A 56 -16.10 -9.57 -4.90
C GLY A 56 -15.35 -8.76 -3.85
N VAL A 57 -14.01 -8.81 -3.84
CA VAL A 57 -13.20 -7.92 -3.00
C VAL A 57 -13.29 -6.50 -3.56
N LYS A 58 -13.60 -5.54 -2.69
CA LYS A 58 -13.79 -4.13 -3.03
C LYS A 58 -13.08 -3.25 -2.00
N SER A 59 -12.38 -2.23 -2.48
CA SER A 59 -11.95 -1.09 -1.67
C SER A 59 -12.59 0.18 -2.19
N GLU A 60 -13.11 0.97 -1.28
CA GLU A 60 -13.73 2.27 -1.55
C GLU A 60 -12.87 3.33 -0.87
N LEU A 61 -12.16 4.10 -1.69
CA LEU A 61 -11.29 5.18 -1.24
C LEU A 61 -12.09 6.47 -1.31
N ILE A 62 -12.32 7.11 -0.17
CA ILE A 62 -13.18 8.29 -0.06
C ILE A 62 -12.34 9.49 0.34
N LYS A 63 -12.44 10.57 -0.45
CA LYS A 63 -11.82 11.84 -0.10
C LYS A 63 -12.66 12.53 0.97
N VAL A 64 -12.13 12.63 2.18
CA VAL A 64 -12.84 13.31 3.28
C VAL A 64 -12.68 14.82 3.18
N ASN A 65 -11.47 15.27 2.82
CA ASN A 65 -11.14 16.66 2.53
C ASN A 65 -9.85 16.73 1.70
N ASP A 66 -9.29 17.92 1.50
CA ASP A 66 -8.07 18.10 0.71
C ASP A 66 -6.79 17.58 1.39
N SER A 67 -6.85 17.18 2.66
CA SER A 67 -5.69 16.73 3.44
C SER A 67 -5.59 15.21 3.56
N TYR A 68 -6.70 14.46 3.48
CA TYR A 68 -6.64 13.00 3.63
C TYR A 68 -7.82 12.24 3.00
N TRP A 69 -7.60 10.95 2.79
CA TRP A 69 -8.57 9.98 2.28
C TRP A 69 -8.74 8.83 3.27
N GLU A 70 -9.91 8.19 3.23
CA GLU A 70 -10.25 7.04 4.07
C GLU A 70 -10.61 5.81 3.25
N VAL A 71 -10.40 4.65 3.86
CA VAL A 71 -10.81 3.33 3.41
C VAL A 71 -11.34 2.56 4.61
N SER A 72 -12.58 2.08 4.56
CA SER A 72 -13.22 1.35 5.68
C SER A 72 -13.03 2.08 7.03
N ASP A 73 -13.33 3.38 7.09
CA ASP A 73 -13.20 4.24 8.28
C ASP A 73 -11.76 4.40 8.83
N ASN A 74 -10.74 4.05 8.04
CA ASN A 74 -9.33 4.21 8.40
C ASN A 74 -8.65 5.15 7.41
N GLU A 75 -7.73 5.99 7.91
CA GLU A 75 -6.92 6.86 7.04
C GLU A 75 -6.03 6.03 6.10
N ILE A 76 -6.01 6.41 4.83
CA ILE A 76 -5.18 5.78 3.80
C ILE A 76 -3.72 6.17 4.00
N PHE A 77 -2.82 5.22 3.81
CA PHE A 77 -1.39 5.45 3.79
C PHE A 77 -0.99 6.38 2.64
N LEU A 78 -0.68 7.63 2.97
CA LEU A 78 -0.41 8.69 2.00
C LEU A 78 0.64 8.31 0.93
N PRO A 79 1.78 7.67 1.26
CA PRO A 79 2.75 7.26 0.23
C PRO A 79 2.17 6.32 -0.82
N LYS A 80 1.27 5.40 -0.42
CA LYS A 80 0.60 4.50 -1.36
C LYS A 80 -0.40 5.25 -2.23
N LEU A 81 -1.18 6.15 -1.64
CA LEU A 81 -2.14 6.99 -2.37
C LEU A 81 -1.43 7.87 -3.42
N GLN A 82 -0.30 8.47 -3.06
CA GLN A 82 0.51 9.27 -3.99
C GLN A 82 1.07 8.42 -5.14
N ALA A 83 1.53 7.20 -4.84
CA ALA A 83 1.96 6.26 -5.88
C ALA A 83 0.81 5.88 -6.82
N PHE A 84 -0.39 5.65 -6.29
CA PHE A 84 -1.60 5.41 -7.07
C PHE A 84 -1.91 6.56 -8.03
N TRP A 85 -2.00 7.81 -7.54
CA TRP A 85 -2.30 8.97 -8.38
C TRP A 85 -1.23 9.21 -9.45
N LYS A 86 0.04 9.02 -9.11
CA LYS A 86 1.13 9.09 -10.08
C LYS A 86 0.98 8.06 -11.21
N LEU A 87 0.44 6.87 -10.95
CA LEU A 87 0.17 5.90 -12.01
C LEU A 87 -1.06 6.28 -12.83
N VAL A 88 -2.09 6.82 -12.19
CA VAL A 88 -3.29 7.33 -12.88
C VAL A 88 -2.93 8.45 -13.87
N ASP A 89 -1.95 9.30 -13.54
CA ASP A 89 -1.46 10.36 -14.42
C ASP A 89 -0.85 9.86 -15.73
N PHE A 90 -0.39 8.60 -15.80
CA PHE A 90 0.09 8.00 -17.05
C PHE A 90 -1.03 7.44 -17.94
N VAL A 91 -2.25 7.32 -17.42
CA VAL A 91 -3.36 6.72 -18.18
C VAL A 91 -3.75 7.62 -19.37
N PRO A 92 -4.00 8.93 -19.20
CA PRO A 92 -4.00 9.83 -20.34
C PRO A 92 -2.61 9.81 -20.99
N GLY A 93 -2.52 9.48 -22.28
CA GLY A 93 -1.21 9.33 -22.90
C GLY A 93 -0.67 7.89 -22.98
N ALA A 94 -1.40 6.90 -22.44
CA ALA A 94 -0.97 5.51 -22.46
C ALA A 94 -0.77 4.97 -23.88
N GLN A 95 0.23 4.11 -24.08
CA GLN A 95 0.60 3.63 -25.42
C GLN A 95 -0.23 2.43 -25.85
N LEU A 96 -0.72 2.45 -27.09
CA LEU A 96 -1.55 1.40 -27.65
C LEU A 96 -0.80 0.06 -27.73
N VAL A 97 -1.42 -1.01 -27.24
CA VAL A 97 -0.93 -2.39 -27.27
C VAL A 97 -1.76 -3.26 -28.21
N ALA A 98 -3.09 -3.16 -28.13
CA ALA A 98 -3.99 -3.96 -28.93
C ALA A 98 -5.27 -3.20 -29.27
N ARG A 99 -5.83 -3.44 -30.46
CA ARG A 99 -7.08 -2.77 -30.92
C ARG A 99 -8.32 -3.66 -30.88
N LYS A 100 -8.14 -4.97 -30.70
CA LYS A 100 -9.21 -5.96 -30.88
C LYS A 100 -9.52 -6.65 -29.57
N SER A 101 -10.80 -6.76 -29.25
CA SER A 101 -11.32 -7.43 -28.05
C SER A 101 -10.85 -8.87 -27.85
N LYS A 102 -10.50 -9.59 -28.93
CA LYS A 102 -9.91 -10.94 -28.85
C LYS A 102 -8.65 -11.04 -27.98
N HIS A 103 -8.00 -9.93 -27.66
CA HIS A 103 -6.81 -9.87 -26.82
C HIS A 103 -7.10 -9.56 -25.35
N HIS A 104 -8.33 -9.19 -24.99
CA HIS A 104 -8.68 -8.73 -23.63
C HIS A 104 -8.35 -9.79 -22.58
N GLN A 105 -8.76 -11.04 -22.81
CA GLN A 105 -8.48 -12.16 -21.89
C GLN A 105 -6.98 -12.45 -21.74
N LEU A 106 -6.23 -12.40 -22.84
CA LEU A 106 -4.79 -12.62 -22.80
C LEU A 106 -4.09 -11.55 -21.93
N LEU A 107 -4.54 -10.30 -22.05
CA LEU A 107 -3.99 -9.14 -21.34
C LEU A 107 -4.62 -8.93 -19.95
N GLY A 108 -5.65 -9.71 -19.61
CA GLY A 108 -6.39 -9.62 -18.34
C GLY A 108 -7.23 -8.36 -18.18
N VAL A 109 -7.60 -7.68 -19.27
CA VAL A 109 -8.41 -6.45 -19.24
C VAL A 109 -9.88 -6.68 -19.56
N ASP A 110 -10.30 -7.93 -19.73
CA ASP A 110 -11.71 -8.29 -19.90
C ASP A 110 -12.49 -8.16 -18.59
N GLU A 111 -13.81 -8.25 -18.68
CA GLU A 111 -14.72 -8.08 -17.54
C GLU A 111 -14.49 -9.08 -16.40
N GLU A 112 -13.99 -10.28 -16.68
CA GLU A 112 -13.85 -11.39 -15.72
C GLU A 112 -12.46 -11.46 -15.07
N ASN A 113 -11.43 -10.89 -15.69
CA ASN A 113 -10.06 -10.98 -15.19
C ASN A 113 -9.43 -9.64 -14.76
N SER A 114 -10.06 -8.51 -15.07
CA SER A 114 -9.51 -7.20 -14.73
C SER A 114 -9.81 -6.77 -13.29
N THR A 115 -8.93 -5.96 -12.72
CA THR A 115 -9.31 -5.04 -11.63
C THR A 115 -10.01 -3.83 -12.22
N LYS A 116 -11.24 -3.56 -11.80
CA LYS A 116 -12.04 -2.39 -12.23
C LYS A 116 -11.78 -1.24 -11.29
N VAL A 117 -11.36 -0.10 -11.85
CA VAL A 117 -11.12 1.15 -11.11
C VAL A 117 -12.10 2.19 -11.61
N SER A 118 -13.01 2.62 -10.74
CA SER A 118 -14.08 3.57 -11.05
C SER A 118 -13.84 4.86 -10.29
N PHE A 119 -13.82 5.98 -11.02
CA PHE A 119 -13.58 7.31 -10.47
C PHE A 119 -14.89 8.09 -10.38
N PHE A 120 -15.14 8.74 -9.25
CA PHE A 120 -16.40 9.45 -8.99
C PHE A 120 -16.17 10.93 -8.66
N VAL A 121 -17.13 11.76 -9.09
CA VAL A 121 -17.26 13.16 -8.68
C VAL A 121 -18.61 13.32 -7.99
N GLY A 122 -18.59 13.40 -6.66
CA GLY A 122 -19.78 13.23 -5.84
C GLY A 122 -20.43 11.86 -6.12
N PRO A 123 -21.75 11.79 -6.36
CA PRO A 123 -22.45 10.52 -6.62
C PRO A 123 -22.31 10.00 -8.06
N SER A 124 -21.65 10.75 -8.95
CA SER A 124 -21.61 10.44 -10.38
C SER A 124 -20.31 9.75 -10.75
N MET A 125 -20.40 8.59 -11.41
CA MET A 125 -19.23 7.94 -12.00
C MET A 125 -18.72 8.78 -13.18
N GLN A 126 -17.50 9.26 -13.06
CA GLN A 126 -16.81 10.07 -14.05
C GLN A 126 -16.18 9.20 -15.12
N GLU A 127 -15.44 8.16 -14.73
CA GLU A 127 -14.73 7.29 -15.66
C GLU A 127 -14.49 5.92 -15.01
N GLN A 128 -14.33 4.89 -15.84
CA GLN A 128 -13.94 3.57 -15.37
C GLN A 128 -12.88 2.98 -16.31
N ILE A 129 -11.88 2.36 -15.70
CA ILE A 129 -10.82 1.65 -16.40
C ILE A 129 -10.68 0.23 -15.86
N HIS A 130 -10.21 -0.65 -16.72
CA HIS A 130 -9.83 -2.01 -16.43
C HIS A 130 -8.31 -2.08 -16.37
N ILE A 131 -7.77 -2.48 -15.22
CA ILE A 131 -6.37 -2.78 -15.02
C ILE A 131 -6.19 -4.29 -15.20
N GLY A 132 -5.33 -4.66 -16.14
CA GLY A 132 -5.04 -6.04 -16.47
C GLY A 132 -3.74 -6.53 -15.85
N LYS A 133 -3.13 -7.51 -16.51
CA LYS A 133 -1.91 -8.16 -16.03
C LYS A 133 -0.77 -7.16 -15.87
N TRP A 134 -0.05 -7.31 -14.77
CA TRP A 134 1.26 -6.73 -14.56
C TRP A 134 2.33 -7.70 -15.07
N VAL A 135 3.34 -7.18 -15.76
CA VAL A 135 4.43 -7.98 -16.33
C VAL A 135 5.75 -7.54 -15.70
N ASP A 136 6.36 -8.40 -14.88
CA ASP A 136 7.55 -8.09 -14.08
C ASP A 136 8.75 -7.68 -14.94
N GLU A 137 8.99 -8.41 -16.05
CA GLU A 137 10.18 -8.21 -16.88
C GLU A 137 10.24 -6.83 -17.53
N VAL A 138 9.08 -6.23 -17.80
CA VAL A 138 8.96 -4.92 -18.46
C VAL A 138 8.36 -3.83 -17.56
N ARG A 139 7.89 -4.19 -16.36
CA ARG A 139 7.24 -3.30 -15.40
C ARG A 139 6.13 -2.45 -16.03
N LEU A 140 5.22 -3.13 -16.74
CA LEU A 140 4.06 -2.50 -17.38
C LEU A 140 2.76 -3.09 -16.83
N CYS A 141 1.73 -2.24 -16.78
CA CYS A 141 0.35 -2.63 -16.56
C CYS A 141 -0.47 -2.37 -17.83
N TYR A 142 -1.35 -3.30 -18.19
CA TYR A 142 -2.31 -3.10 -19.27
C TYR A 142 -3.54 -2.34 -18.75
N VAL A 143 -4.01 -1.38 -19.54
CA VAL A 143 -5.16 -0.54 -19.19
C VAL A 143 -6.14 -0.51 -20.35
N ARG A 144 -7.43 -0.67 -20.06
CA ARG A 144 -8.51 -0.52 -21.05
C ARG A 144 -9.59 0.39 -20.48
N LYS A 145 -10.03 1.37 -21.27
CA LYS A 145 -11.19 2.20 -20.94
C LYS A 145 -12.47 1.37 -21.05
N SER A 146 -13.39 1.49 -20.09
CA SER A 146 -14.66 0.77 -20.15
C SER A 146 -15.46 1.15 -21.41
N GLY A 147 -16.09 0.15 -22.04
CA GLY A 147 -16.83 0.34 -23.30
C GLY A 147 -15.95 0.53 -24.55
N ARG A 148 -14.63 0.40 -24.45
CA ARG A 148 -13.68 0.43 -25.58
C ARG A 148 -12.97 -0.91 -25.77
N ASP A 149 -12.52 -1.15 -27.00
CA ASP A 149 -11.81 -2.37 -27.39
C ASP A 149 -10.28 -2.19 -27.31
N GLU A 150 -9.82 -0.96 -27.44
CA GLU A 150 -8.40 -0.61 -27.42
C GLU A 150 -7.80 -0.82 -26.03
N VAL A 151 -6.66 -1.50 -26.00
CA VAL A 151 -5.87 -1.77 -24.80
C VAL A 151 -4.55 -1.03 -24.92
N TYR A 152 -4.18 -0.39 -23.83
CA TYR A 152 -3.00 0.45 -23.70
C TYR A 152 -2.08 -0.09 -22.60
N SER A 153 -0.89 0.49 -22.49
CA SER A 153 0.05 0.19 -21.41
C SER A 153 0.57 1.46 -20.75
N ILE A 154 0.80 1.36 -19.44
CA ILE A 154 1.44 2.39 -18.61
C ILE A 154 2.64 1.79 -17.87
N PRO A 155 3.65 2.61 -17.54
CA PRO A 155 4.68 2.24 -16.57
C PRO A 155 4.04 1.83 -15.25
N CYS A 156 4.47 0.70 -14.69
CA CYS A 156 3.91 0.10 -13.49
C CYS A 156 5.04 -0.57 -12.71
N PRO A 157 5.77 0.19 -11.88
CA PRO A 157 7.04 -0.25 -11.30
C PRO A 157 6.89 -1.41 -10.32
N GLU A 158 5.70 -1.55 -9.73
CA GLU A 158 5.34 -2.51 -8.70
C GLU A 158 3.92 -3.01 -8.97
N ASN A 159 3.66 -4.27 -8.60
CA ASN A 159 2.33 -4.86 -8.64
C ASN A 159 1.49 -4.38 -7.43
N GLY A 160 0.16 -4.47 -7.54
CA GLY A 160 -0.73 -4.26 -6.39
C GLY A 160 -1.01 -2.81 -6.01
N ILE A 161 -0.60 -1.82 -6.82
CA ILE A 161 -1.00 -0.42 -6.62
C ILE A 161 -2.51 -0.25 -6.76
N PHE A 162 -3.12 -0.90 -7.75
CA PHE A 162 -4.57 -0.96 -7.94
C PHE A 162 -5.18 -2.11 -7.13
N SER A 163 -5.01 -2.09 -5.81
CA SER A 163 -5.51 -3.15 -4.94
C SER A 163 -6.99 -2.94 -4.61
N SER A 164 -7.79 -3.99 -4.72
CA SER A 164 -9.17 -4.03 -4.22
C SER A 164 -9.24 -4.37 -2.72
N ASP A 165 -8.14 -4.80 -2.10
CA ASP A 165 -8.10 -5.10 -0.67
C ASP A 165 -8.04 -3.81 0.16
N PRO A 166 -9.05 -3.51 1.01
CA PRO A 166 -9.05 -2.35 1.89
C PRO A 166 -7.82 -2.25 2.80
N ASP A 167 -7.36 -3.38 3.34
CA ASP A 167 -6.24 -3.38 4.31
C ASP A 167 -4.92 -2.97 3.66
N SER A 168 -4.76 -3.26 2.37
CA SER A 168 -3.60 -2.83 1.62
C SER A 168 -3.44 -1.31 1.54
N TRP A 169 -4.51 -0.54 1.76
CA TRP A 169 -4.53 0.92 1.72
C TRP A 169 -4.27 1.58 3.07
N ARG A 170 -4.44 0.84 4.18
CA ARG A 170 -4.25 1.36 5.53
C ARG A 170 -2.77 1.58 5.83
N ASN A 171 -2.46 2.49 6.75
CA ASN A 171 -1.09 2.72 7.21
C ASN A 171 -0.55 1.48 7.94
N PRO A 172 0.45 0.75 7.38
CA PRO A 172 0.97 -0.46 8.01
C PRO A 172 2.01 -0.16 9.10
N ILE A 173 2.41 1.10 9.30
CA ILE A 173 3.46 1.46 10.24
C ILE A 173 2.89 1.51 11.65
N VAL A 174 3.31 0.58 12.51
CA VAL A 174 2.92 0.56 13.92
C VAL A 174 3.65 1.67 14.68
N ILE A 175 4.96 1.79 14.50
CA ILE A 175 5.80 2.82 15.14
C ILE A 175 6.97 3.20 14.22
N ALA A 176 7.39 4.47 14.30
CA ALA A 176 8.54 5.01 13.58
C ALA A 176 9.19 6.15 14.40
N ILE A 177 9.94 5.79 15.44
CA ILE A 177 10.69 6.70 16.32
C ILE A 177 12.19 6.58 16.00
N PRO A 178 12.87 7.66 15.59
CA PRO A 178 14.31 7.64 15.35
C PRO A 178 15.10 7.17 16.58
N PRO A 179 16.14 6.33 16.45
CA PRO A 179 16.94 5.87 17.59
C PRO A 179 17.62 6.99 18.40
N THR A 180 17.85 8.14 17.80
CA THR A 180 18.39 9.35 18.46
C THR A 180 17.41 9.99 19.42
N ASP A 181 16.12 9.77 19.20
CA ASP A 181 15.04 10.39 19.96
C ASP A 181 14.67 9.55 21.19
N ILE A 182 15.13 8.30 21.25
CA ILE A 182 14.80 7.35 22.31
C ILE A 182 15.75 7.56 23.49
N GLU A 183 15.15 7.84 24.64
CA GLU A 183 15.85 8.01 25.92
C GLU A 183 15.87 6.71 26.73
N SER A 184 14.72 6.03 26.81
CA SER A 184 14.56 4.82 27.60
C SER A 184 13.41 3.93 27.11
N PHE A 185 13.41 2.69 27.59
CA PHE A 185 12.34 1.73 27.42
C PHE A 185 11.85 1.24 28.78
N ASP A 186 10.53 1.17 28.98
CA ASP A 186 9.94 0.47 30.12
C ASP A 186 9.21 -0.79 29.64
N PHE A 187 9.62 -1.94 30.16
CA PHE A 187 8.95 -3.22 29.95
C PHE A 187 8.00 -3.46 31.12
N ILE A 188 6.72 -3.57 30.81
CA ILE A 188 5.63 -3.59 31.78
C ILE A 188 4.82 -4.87 31.58
N TYR A 189 4.83 -5.72 32.60
CA TYR A 189 4.15 -7.01 32.65
C TYR A 189 3.00 -7.01 33.67
N PRO A 190 2.06 -7.97 33.59
CA PRO A 190 1.02 -8.15 34.60
C PRO A 190 1.57 -8.37 36.01
N ASP A 191 2.68 -9.11 36.16
CA ASP A 191 3.43 -9.19 37.42
C ASP A 191 4.46 -8.05 37.46
N SER A 192 4.21 -7.06 38.32
CA SER A 192 5.07 -5.89 38.45
C SER A 192 6.49 -6.21 38.93
N ASN A 193 6.73 -7.40 39.49
CA ASN A 193 8.08 -7.85 39.84
C ASN A 193 8.92 -8.20 38.61
N GLU A 194 8.28 -8.51 37.47
CA GLU A 194 8.96 -8.78 36.20
C GLU A 194 9.29 -7.50 35.42
N ASN A 195 8.74 -6.34 35.83
CA ASN A 195 9.01 -5.07 35.18
C ASN A 195 10.50 -4.69 35.27
N PHE A 196 11.00 -4.12 34.20
CA PHE A 196 12.35 -3.57 34.13
C PHE A 196 12.40 -2.44 33.11
N SER A 197 13.45 -1.64 33.18
CA SER A 197 13.68 -0.54 32.24
C SER A 197 15.07 -0.62 31.63
N LEU A 198 15.21 -0.01 30.47
CA LEU A 198 16.49 0.21 29.79
C LEU A 198 16.70 1.71 29.72
N ASN A 199 17.78 2.20 30.32
CA ASN A 199 18.14 3.62 30.26
C ASN A 199 19.45 3.82 29.51
N ARG A 200 19.45 4.84 28.65
CA ARG A 200 20.65 5.30 27.98
C ARG A 200 21.48 6.18 28.93
N THR A 201 22.77 5.90 29.04
CA THR A 201 23.70 6.72 29.82
C THR A 201 24.18 7.93 29.00
N PRO A 202 24.77 8.96 29.65
CA PRO A 202 25.41 10.07 28.93
C PRO A 202 26.49 9.64 27.93
N GLU A 203 27.13 8.49 28.16
CA GLU A 203 28.15 7.90 27.30
C GLU A 203 27.56 7.11 26.10
N ASN A 204 26.23 7.06 25.97
CA ASN A 204 25.47 6.25 25.01
C ASN A 204 25.50 4.73 25.24
N ASP A 205 25.86 4.30 26.44
CA ASP A 205 25.68 2.90 26.84
C ASP A 205 24.24 2.67 27.30
N TRP A 206 23.82 1.41 27.36
CA TRP A 206 22.49 1.02 27.83
C TRP A 206 22.61 0.19 29.10
N MET A 207 21.88 0.61 30.13
CA MET A 207 21.85 -0.07 31.42
C MET A 207 20.47 -0.66 31.70
N VAL A 208 20.44 -1.85 32.28
CA VAL A 208 19.22 -2.51 32.75
C VAL A 208 18.95 -2.06 34.18
N LEU A 209 17.74 -1.57 34.42
CA LEU A 209 17.24 -1.18 35.73
C LEU A 209 16.10 -2.12 36.13
N ASN A 210 16.05 -2.50 37.40
CA ASN A 210 14.96 -3.32 37.93
C ASN A 210 13.69 -2.50 38.21
N SER A 211 12.63 -3.16 38.68
CA SER A 211 11.36 -2.51 39.04
C SER A 211 11.45 -1.46 40.14
N ARG A 212 12.58 -1.39 40.87
CA ARG A 212 12.89 -0.37 41.89
C ARG A 212 13.83 0.73 41.37
N SER A 213 14.08 0.76 40.06
CA SER A 213 15.02 1.67 39.39
C SER A 213 16.49 1.51 39.83
N GLU A 214 16.86 0.35 40.37
CA GLU A 214 18.26 0.05 40.70
C GLU A 214 18.97 -0.52 39.47
N ILE A 215 20.18 -0.06 39.19
CA ILE A 215 21.00 -0.53 38.07
C ILE A 215 21.48 -1.96 38.37
N GLU A 216 21.14 -2.91 37.50
CA GLU A 216 21.58 -4.31 37.61
C GLU A 216 22.82 -4.61 36.76
N GLY A 217 23.01 -3.90 35.65
CA GLY A 217 24.18 -4.09 34.78
C GLY A 217 23.98 -3.59 33.36
N PRO A 218 24.98 -3.79 32.49
CA PRO A 218 24.90 -3.37 31.09
C PRO A 218 23.90 -4.24 30.31
N ALA A 219 23.22 -3.61 29.35
CA ALA A 219 22.32 -4.28 28.42
C ALA A 219 23.11 -4.91 27.26
N ASN A 220 22.60 -6.01 26.73
CA ASN A 220 23.13 -6.69 25.57
C ASN A 220 22.98 -5.78 24.33
N LEU A 221 24.11 -5.35 23.78
CA LEU A 221 24.15 -4.40 22.65
C LEU A 221 23.47 -4.93 21.39
N GLN A 222 23.46 -6.25 21.15
CA GLN A 222 22.78 -6.85 20.00
C GLN A 222 21.26 -6.70 20.13
N ASN A 223 20.71 -6.98 21.31
CA ASN A 223 19.28 -6.84 21.58
C ASN A 223 18.85 -5.37 21.55
N ILE A 224 19.66 -4.47 22.11
CA ILE A 224 19.42 -3.03 22.01
C ILE A 224 19.40 -2.56 20.55
N SER A 225 20.39 -2.95 19.75
CA SER A 225 20.46 -2.55 18.33
C SER A 225 19.24 -3.02 17.56
N MET A 226 18.80 -4.25 17.82
CA MET A 226 17.60 -4.81 17.22
C MET A 226 16.33 -4.07 17.69
N LEU A 227 16.20 -3.78 18.99
CA LEU A 227 15.07 -3.03 19.55
C LEU A 227 14.98 -1.63 18.93
N LEU A 228 16.10 -0.90 18.86
CA LEU A 228 16.18 0.41 18.22
C LEU A 228 15.80 0.36 16.74
N SER A 229 16.22 -0.70 16.02
CA SER A 229 15.88 -0.90 14.61
C SER A 229 14.37 -1.09 14.40
N PHE A 230 13.71 -1.85 15.28
CA PHE A 230 12.25 -1.98 15.21
C PHE A 230 11.53 -0.69 15.59
N MET A 231 12.03 0.06 16.58
CA MET A 231 11.41 1.34 16.91
C MET A 231 11.52 2.35 15.77
N GLN A 232 12.64 2.33 15.04
CA GLN A 232 12.84 3.19 13.88
C GLN A 232 11.79 2.94 12.78
N PHE A 233 11.45 1.67 12.55
CA PHE A 233 10.44 1.30 11.57
C PHE A 233 9.89 -0.10 11.87
N MET A 234 8.64 -0.16 12.38
CA MET A 234 7.94 -1.41 12.64
C MET A 234 6.72 -1.54 11.72
N PRO A 235 6.83 -2.27 10.61
CA PRO A 235 5.67 -2.59 9.78
C PRO A 235 4.84 -3.69 10.44
N ALA A 236 3.52 -3.55 10.35
CA ALA A 236 2.57 -4.61 10.64
C ALA A 236 2.57 -5.64 9.50
N THR A 237 2.25 -6.89 9.84
CA THR A 237 1.97 -7.95 8.86
C THR A 237 0.52 -7.93 8.38
N GLY A 238 -0.34 -7.13 9.02
CA GLY A 238 -1.75 -6.98 8.69
C GLY A 238 -2.50 -6.26 9.81
N PHE A 239 -3.82 -6.29 9.72
CA PHE A 239 -4.72 -5.66 10.68
C PHE A 239 -5.74 -6.68 11.17
N GLU A 240 -6.26 -6.45 12.37
CA GLU A 240 -7.42 -7.21 12.84
C GLU A 240 -8.72 -6.49 12.47
N ASN A 241 -9.77 -7.28 12.21
CA ASN A 241 -11.10 -6.75 11.94
C ASN A 241 -11.72 -6.13 13.19
N ASP A 242 -12.64 -5.20 12.97
CA ASP A 242 -13.31 -4.43 14.04
C ASP A 242 -14.00 -5.28 15.11
N ILE A 243 -14.56 -6.44 14.74
CA ILE A 243 -15.31 -7.30 15.66
C ILE A 243 -14.34 -7.91 16.67
N ILE A 244 -13.26 -8.52 16.18
CA ILE A 244 -12.23 -9.11 17.04
C ILE A 244 -11.48 -8.01 17.79
N ALA A 245 -11.09 -6.93 17.11
CA ALA A 245 -10.38 -5.80 17.70
C ALA A 245 -11.12 -5.21 18.92
N LYS A 246 -12.45 -5.10 18.87
CA LYS A 246 -13.29 -4.63 19.99
C LYS A 246 -13.45 -5.65 21.11
N SER A 247 -13.22 -6.93 20.84
CA SER A 247 -13.31 -8.01 21.84
C SER A 247 -12.02 -8.19 22.65
N LEU A 248 -10.90 -7.65 22.19
CA LEU A 248 -9.60 -7.74 22.85
C LEU A 248 -9.51 -6.79 24.05
N ASP A 249 -9.07 -7.31 25.19
CA ASP A 249 -8.86 -6.53 26.41
C ASP A 249 -7.44 -5.98 26.49
N PHE A 250 -7.22 -4.83 25.86
CA PHE A 250 -5.95 -4.12 25.97
C PHE A 250 -5.78 -3.40 27.31
N ASP A 251 -6.73 -3.44 28.25
CA ASP A 251 -6.50 -2.94 29.60
C ASP A 251 -5.77 -3.97 30.48
N ALA A 252 -5.81 -5.25 30.09
CA ALA A 252 -5.00 -6.33 30.64
C ALA A 252 -4.17 -7.06 29.56
N PRO A 253 -3.17 -6.39 28.93
CA PRO A 253 -2.34 -7.02 27.92
C PRO A 253 -1.38 -8.06 28.52
N ASP A 254 -0.84 -8.96 27.70
CA ASP A 254 0.21 -9.90 28.11
C ASP A 254 1.50 -9.18 28.50
N GLY A 255 1.71 -8.00 27.93
CA GLY A 255 2.72 -7.05 28.33
C GLY A 255 2.65 -5.77 27.50
N SER A 256 3.45 -4.79 27.87
CA SER A 256 3.61 -3.57 27.10
C SER A 256 5.03 -3.05 27.16
N ILE A 257 5.46 -2.42 26.07
CA ILE A 257 6.70 -1.66 26.02
C ILE A 257 6.35 -0.18 25.87
N ARG A 258 6.87 0.65 26.76
CA ARG A 258 6.81 2.10 26.66
C ARG A 258 8.14 2.61 26.14
N VAL A 259 8.10 3.34 25.04
CA VAL A 259 9.25 4.02 24.45
C VAL A 259 9.19 5.48 24.89
N ASN A 260 10.11 5.86 25.77
CA ASN A 260 10.22 7.24 26.24
C ASN A 260 11.18 8.00 25.34
N THR A 261 10.74 9.16 24.90
CA THR A 261 11.50 10.03 23.99
C THR A 261 12.08 11.22 24.75
N VAL A 262 13.22 11.72 24.29
CA VAL A 262 13.86 12.91 24.88
C VAL A 262 12.94 14.13 24.80
N GLU A 263 12.99 15.04 25.78
CA GLU A 263 12.05 16.16 25.91
C GLU A 263 11.94 17.07 24.67
N GLU A 264 13.04 17.22 23.90
CA GLU A 264 13.08 18.07 22.69
C GLU A 264 12.75 17.31 21.38
N SER A 265 12.36 16.03 21.47
CA SER A 265 12.02 15.22 20.29
C SER A 265 10.65 15.57 19.71
N ASN A 266 10.53 15.50 18.38
CA ASN A 266 9.25 15.56 17.67
C ASN A 266 8.46 14.24 17.76
N SER A 267 9.07 13.19 18.29
CA SER A 267 8.48 11.86 18.45
C SER A 267 7.80 11.77 19.83
N PRO A 268 6.50 11.46 19.90
CA PRO A 268 5.82 11.33 21.18
C PRO A 268 6.25 10.05 21.92
N THR A 269 6.27 10.13 23.26
CA THR A 269 6.35 8.92 24.10
C THR A 269 5.20 7.99 23.76
N THR A 270 5.52 6.75 23.42
CA THR A 270 4.56 5.80 22.85
C THR A 270 4.54 4.51 23.65
N ARG A 271 3.35 4.00 23.97
CA ARG A 271 3.18 2.68 24.63
C ARG A 271 2.58 1.70 23.63
N LEU A 272 3.28 0.61 23.39
CA LEU A 272 2.80 -0.53 22.62
C LEU A 272 2.25 -1.57 23.60
N LYS A 273 0.96 -1.89 23.50
CA LYS A 273 0.34 -2.97 24.27
C LYS A 273 0.24 -4.21 23.39
N LEU A 274 0.61 -5.37 23.92
CA LEU A 274 0.70 -6.62 23.17
C LEU A 274 -0.20 -7.69 23.78
N ILE A 275 -0.93 -8.41 22.93
CA ILE A 275 -1.71 -9.61 23.29
C ILE A 275 -1.33 -10.70 22.30
N LYS A 276 -0.94 -11.88 22.79
CA LYS A 276 -0.61 -13.02 21.96
C LYS A 276 -1.86 -13.52 21.27
N LYS A 277 -1.81 -13.61 19.94
CA LYS A 277 -2.92 -14.12 19.13
C LYS A 277 -2.83 -15.64 19.01
N ASP A 278 -1.66 -16.13 18.63
CA ASP A 278 -1.35 -17.53 18.39
C ASP A 278 0.17 -17.75 18.39
N ASP A 279 0.64 -18.94 18.02
CA ASP A 279 2.08 -19.27 17.94
C ASP A 279 2.81 -18.59 16.78
N ARG A 280 2.14 -17.70 16.03
CA ARG A 280 2.66 -17.05 14.83
C ARG A 280 2.54 -15.53 14.87
N SER A 281 1.79 -14.97 15.81
CA SER A 281 1.44 -13.55 15.76
C SER A 281 1.00 -12.96 17.09
N TYR A 282 1.13 -11.63 17.17
CA TYR A 282 0.65 -10.80 18.26
C TYR A 282 -0.26 -9.71 17.72
N TYR A 283 -1.29 -9.38 18.51
CA TYR A 283 -2.00 -8.12 18.39
C TYR A 283 -1.19 -7.02 19.06
N VAL A 284 -1.10 -5.86 18.40
CA VAL A 284 -0.44 -4.67 18.94
C VAL A 284 -1.35 -3.47 18.81
N LYS A 285 -1.43 -2.66 19.88
CA LYS A 285 -2.20 -1.42 19.88
C LYS A 285 -1.43 -0.29 20.56
N ILE A 286 -1.48 0.89 19.96
CA ILE A 286 -1.12 2.15 20.59
C ILE A 286 -2.41 2.76 21.18
N PRO A 287 -2.46 3.11 22.48
CA PRO A 287 -3.68 3.62 23.12
C PRO A 287 -4.32 4.85 22.45
N SER A 288 -3.53 5.70 21.79
CA SER A 288 -4.03 6.87 21.06
C SER A 288 -4.67 6.54 19.71
N GLN A 289 -4.61 5.28 19.27
CA GLN A 289 -5.10 4.81 17.97
C GLN A 289 -6.22 3.77 18.16
N SER A 290 -7.19 3.78 17.24
CA SER A 290 -8.26 2.77 17.18
C SER A 290 -7.78 1.46 16.55
N THR A 291 -6.77 1.52 15.68
CA THR A 291 -6.27 0.39 14.90
C THR A 291 -5.59 -0.67 15.79
N VAL A 292 -5.91 -1.94 15.52
CA VAL A 292 -5.20 -3.10 16.08
C VAL A 292 -4.39 -3.73 14.96
N PHE A 293 -3.07 -3.71 15.13
CA PHE A 293 -2.11 -4.25 14.18
C PHE A 293 -1.81 -5.71 14.51
N LEU A 294 -1.42 -6.45 13.47
CA LEU A 294 -0.81 -7.77 13.61
C LEU A 294 0.69 -7.64 13.38
N ILE A 295 1.49 -8.24 14.26
CA ILE A 295 2.92 -8.45 14.04
C ILE A 295 3.22 -9.95 14.06
N GLY A 296 4.22 -10.37 13.28
CA GLY A 296 4.60 -11.77 13.12
C GLY A 296 6.06 -12.04 13.46
N TYR A 297 6.67 -12.95 12.71
CA TYR A 297 8.09 -13.27 12.84
C TYR A 297 8.98 -12.09 12.42
N ILE A 298 10.12 -11.96 13.12
CA ILE A 298 11.22 -11.12 12.67
C ILE A 298 11.78 -11.72 11.37
N PRO A 299 11.94 -10.91 10.30
CA PRO A 299 12.46 -11.41 9.02
C PRO A 299 13.73 -12.23 9.19
N GLU A 300 13.81 -13.35 8.46
CA GLU A 300 14.97 -14.26 8.46
C GLU A 300 15.25 -14.98 9.80
N THR A 301 14.34 -14.90 10.78
CA THR A 301 14.48 -15.60 12.07
C THR A 301 13.21 -16.38 12.44
N PRO A 302 13.31 -17.41 13.31
CA PRO A 302 12.14 -18.10 13.85
C PRO A 302 11.51 -17.40 15.07
N VAL A 303 11.93 -16.16 15.39
CA VAL A 303 11.51 -15.45 16.60
C VAL A 303 10.30 -14.56 16.29
N LEU A 304 9.25 -14.64 17.10
CA LEU A 304 8.13 -13.70 17.00
C LEU A 304 8.57 -12.33 17.51
N LEU A 305 8.25 -11.28 16.76
CA LEU A 305 8.55 -9.92 17.17
C LEU A 305 7.87 -9.58 18.51
N GLY A 306 6.66 -10.09 18.75
CA GLY A 306 5.99 -9.92 20.03
C GLY A 306 6.72 -10.58 21.21
N ASP A 307 7.27 -11.78 21.03
CA ASP A 307 8.10 -12.43 22.06
C ASP A 307 9.38 -11.62 22.32
N PHE A 308 10.01 -11.07 21.28
CA PHE A 308 11.19 -10.21 21.41
C PHE A 308 10.86 -8.88 22.13
N LEU A 309 9.74 -8.24 21.80
CA LEU A 309 9.30 -7.01 22.45
C LEU A 309 8.83 -7.23 23.90
N LEU A 310 8.49 -8.48 24.25
CA LEU A 310 8.17 -8.94 25.60
C LEU A 310 9.31 -9.79 26.20
N MET A 311 10.55 -9.54 25.80
CA MET A 311 11.72 -10.23 26.33
C MET A 311 11.86 -10.03 27.84
N LYS A 312 12.35 -11.04 28.53
CA LYS A 312 12.59 -10.96 29.97
C LYS A 312 13.87 -10.20 30.24
N LYS A 313 13.97 -9.65 31.46
CA LYS A 313 15.17 -8.97 31.94
C LYS A 313 16.45 -9.82 31.76
N SER A 314 16.37 -11.13 31.99
CA SER A 314 17.48 -12.08 31.80
C SER A 314 17.98 -12.19 30.37
N ASP A 315 17.13 -11.87 29.39
CA ASP A 315 17.46 -12.00 27.97
C ASP A 315 18.28 -10.79 27.48
N ILE A 316 18.19 -9.66 28.18
CA ILE A 316 18.89 -8.41 27.83
C ILE A 316 20.00 -8.03 28.80
N LEU A 317 20.01 -8.52 30.03
CA LEU A 317 21.12 -8.28 30.96
C LEU A 317 22.35 -9.11 30.54
N VAL A 318 23.50 -8.46 30.35
CA VAL A 318 24.76 -9.18 30.17
C VAL A 318 25.10 -9.87 31.49
N SER A 319 25.11 -11.20 31.46
CA SER A 319 25.53 -12.01 32.61
C SER A 319 27.06 -12.12 32.62
N ASP A 320 27.66 -12.01 33.81
CA ASP A 320 29.08 -12.30 34.05
C ASP A 320 29.42 -13.79 33.82
#